data_AF-A0A2P2HW50-F1
#
_entry.id   AF-A0A2P2HW50-F1
#
_cell.length_a   1.000
_cell.length_b   1.000
_cell.length_c   1.000
_cell.angle_alpha   90.00
_cell.angle_beta   90.00
_cell.angle_gamma   90.00
#
_symmetry.space_group_name_H-M   'P 1'
#
loop_
_entity.id
_entity.type
_entity.pdbx_description
1 polymer ?
#
loop_
_entity_poly.entity_id
_entity_poly.type
_entity_poly.pdbx_seq_one_letter_code
_entity_poly.pdbx_strand_id
1 'polypeptide(L)'
;VVSAQHSDKVSLETLREEILEKAIKVVIPAKYLTPETKFHINPCGKFIIGGPQGDAGLTGRKIIVDTYGGWGAHGGGAFSGKDYTKVDRSAAYAARWVAKSLVYNGLCRRCLVQVSYAIGVAEPTSISIFHYGTSKYTSRQMLQIVKHNFDLRPGKIVKALGLKNPIYSDSACYGHFGRDQFSWEQPKQLIIPQII
;
A
#
# COMPACT_ATOMS: atom_id res chain seq x y z
N VAL A 1 5.94 -18.22 5.02
CA VAL A 1 7.40 -18.41 4.82
C VAL A 1 8.11 -17.28 5.54
N VAL A 2 9.17 -17.57 6.30
CA VAL A 2 10.03 -16.57 6.96
C VAL A 2 11.48 -16.98 6.75
N SER A 3 12.32 -16.04 6.30
CA SER A 3 13.78 -16.19 6.27
C SER A 3 14.39 -15.00 6.99
N ALA A 4 15.09 -15.24 8.09
CA ALA A 4 15.68 -14.22 8.94
C ALA A 4 17.19 -14.45 9.11
N GLN A 5 17.96 -13.38 8.93
CA GLN A 5 19.38 -13.36 9.29
C GLN A 5 19.52 -13.54 10.80
N HIS A 6 20.53 -14.30 11.25
CA HIS A 6 20.76 -14.59 12.67
C HIS A 6 22.25 -14.66 13.00
N SER A 7 22.57 -14.56 14.30
CA SER A 7 23.92 -14.82 14.81
C SER A 7 24.26 -16.31 14.70
N ASP A 8 25.53 -16.60 14.44
CA ASP A 8 26.13 -17.93 14.46
C ASP A 8 26.07 -18.63 15.83
N LYS A 9 25.78 -17.89 16.90
CA LYS A 9 25.58 -18.39 18.27
C LYS A 9 24.21 -19.04 18.48
N VAL A 10 23.26 -18.85 17.57
CA VAL A 10 21.89 -19.37 17.70
C VAL A 10 21.73 -20.62 16.83
N SER A 11 21.21 -21.70 17.42
CA SER A 11 20.91 -22.93 16.67
C SER A 11 19.69 -22.73 15.76
N LEU A 12 19.59 -23.52 14.68
CA LEU A 12 18.46 -23.42 13.76
C LEU A 12 17.15 -23.89 14.42
N GLU A 13 17.25 -24.86 15.31
CA GLU A 13 16.13 -25.39 16.09
C GLU A 13 15.53 -24.28 16.95
N THR A 14 16.36 -23.60 17.76
CA THR A 14 15.92 -22.47 18.59
C THR A 14 15.38 -21.33 17.75
N LEU A 15 16.04 -20.95 16.66
CA LEU A 15 15.56 -19.89 15.77
C LEU A 15 14.16 -20.19 15.21
N ARG A 16 13.93 -21.43 14.76
CA ARG A 16 12.65 -21.85 14.17
C ARG A 16 11.53 -21.84 15.19
N GLU A 17 11.79 -22.35 16.38
CA GLU A 17 10.85 -22.34 17.50
C GLU A 17 10.51 -20.89 17.90
N GLU A 18 11.52 -20.05 18.08
CA GLU A 18 11.37 -18.65 18.47
C GLU A 18 10.57 -17.84 17.44
N ILE A 19 10.84 -17.99 16.15
CA ILE A 19 10.06 -17.35 15.09
C ILE A 19 8.61 -17.86 15.08
N LEU A 20 8.40 -19.16 15.28
CA LEU A 20 7.05 -19.73 15.30
C LEU A 20 6.23 -19.17 16.46
N GLU A 21 6.78 -19.25 17.68
CA GLU A 21 6.06 -18.87 18.91
C GLU A 21 5.95 -17.36 19.07
N LYS A 22 7.05 -16.62 18.90
CA LYS A 22 7.11 -15.18 19.24
C LYS A 22 6.76 -14.25 18.09
N ALA A 23 6.72 -14.73 16.85
CA ALA A 23 6.32 -13.91 15.70
C ALA A 23 5.08 -14.46 15.00
N ILE A 24 5.12 -15.70 14.49
CA ILE A 24 4.04 -16.23 13.64
C ILE A 24 2.74 -16.38 14.43
N LYS A 25 2.76 -17.07 15.57
CA LYS A 25 1.56 -17.29 16.41
C LYS A 25 1.07 -16.02 17.10
N VAL A 26 1.96 -15.04 17.31
CA VAL A 26 1.58 -13.72 17.87
C VAL A 26 0.85 -12.87 16.83
N VAL A 27 1.31 -12.87 15.58
CA VAL A 27 0.78 -11.99 14.52
C VAL A 27 -0.41 -12.59 13.80
N ILE A 28 -0.40 -13.89 13.52
CA ILE A 28 -1.48 -14.54 12.75
C ILE A 28 -2.59 -14.98 13.70
N PRO A 29 -3.85 -14.52 13.52
CA PRO A 29 -4.96 -14.99 14.33
C PRO A 29 -5.12 -16.51 14.27
N ALA A 30 -5.25 -17.14 15.44
CA ALA A 30 -5.25 -18.60 15.58
C ALA A 30 -6.28 -19.32 14.68
N LYS A 31 -7.43 -18.69 14.39
CA LYS A 31 -8.46 -19.22 13.49
C LYS A 31 -8.00 -19.49 12.05
N TYR A 32 -6.87 -18.92 11.64
CA TYR A 32 -6.27 -19.14 10.31
C TYR A 32 -5.12 -20.15 10.33
N LEU A 33 -4.72 -20.66 11.50
CA LEU A 33 -3.68 -21.66 11.65
C LEU A 33 -4.33 -23.02 11.88
N THR A 34 -4.03 -23.96 10.99
CA THR A 34 -4.54 -25.34 11.04
C THR A 34 -3.39 -26.34 11.14
N PRO A 35 -3.65 -27.62 11.51
CA PRO A 35 -2.62 -28.66 11.51
C PRO A 35 -1.94 -28.86 10.15
N GLU A 36 -2.60 -28.54 9.04
CA GLU A 36 -2.09 -28.65 7.68
C GLU A 36 -1.24 -27.43 7.25
N THR A 37 -1.17 -26.40 8.09
CA THR A 37 -0.41 -25.18 7.78
C THR A 37 1.08 -25.48 7.67
N LYS A 38 1.65 -25.20 6.50
CA LYS A 38 3.08 -25.43 6.22
C LYS A 38 3.93 -24.25 6.66
N PHE A 39 4.83 -24.48 7.61
CA PHE A 39 5.80 -23.49 8.06
C PHE A 39 7.15 -23.72 7.41
N HIS A 40 7.55 -22.80 6.53
CA HIS A 40 8.92 -22.72 6.01
C HIS A 40 9.66 -21.60 6.73
N ILE A 41 10.45 -21.96 7.74
CA ILE A 41 11.23 -21.02 8.57
C ILE A 41 12.72 -21.32 8.35
N ASN A 42 13.45 -20.35 7.81
CA ASN A 42 14.82 -20.48 7.34
C ASN A 42 15.04 -21.78 6.54
N PRO A 43 14.35 -21.95 5.40
CA PRO A 43 14.46 -23.16 4.59
C PRO A 43 15.87 -23.34 3.98
N CYS A 44 16.64 -22.26 3.81
CA CYS A 44 18.05 -22.30 3.40
C CYS A 44 19.00 -22.80 4.51
N GLY A 45 18.49 -23.07 5.72
CA GLY A 45 19.31 -23.38 6.88
C GLY A 45 19.93 -22.11 7.48
N LYS A 46 21.25 -22.11 7.64
CA LYS A 46 21.97 -20.99 8.26
C LYS A 46 21.97 -19.77 7.34
N PHE A 47 21.69 -18.61 7.91
CA PHE A 47 21.66 -17.32 7.23
C PHE A 47 22.38 -16.30 8.11
N ILE A 48 23.71 -16.41 8.15
CA ILE A 48 24.56 -15.60 9.04
C ILE A 48 24.97 -14.30 8.37
N ILE A 49 25.39 -14.38 7.10
CA ILE A 49 25.76 -13.23 6.27
C ILE A 49 24.52 -12.75 5.54
N GLY A 50 24.17 -11.48 5.69
CA GLY A 50 23.01 -10.85 5.09
C GLY A 50 23.22 -9.34 4.93
N GLY A 51 22.13 -8.62 4.67
CA GLY A 51 22.21 -7.19 4.34
C GLY A 51 23.00 -6.93 3.04
N PRO A 52 23.54 -5.70 2.88
CA PRO A 52 24.27 -5.32 1.67
C PRO A 52 25.53 -6.16 1.36
N GLN A 53 26.07 -6.85 2.37
CA GLN A 53 27.19 -7.78 2.19
C GLN A 53 26.80 -9.00 1.34
N GLY A 54 25.54 -9.43 1.44
CA GLY A 54 25.04 -10.63 0.75
C GLY A 54 24.21 -10.34 -0.51
N ASP A 55 23.61 -9.16 -0.63
CA ASP A 55 22.75 -8.80 -1.77
C ASP A 55 22.75 -7.27 -2.02
N ALA A 56 22.89 -6.87 -3.27
CA ALA A 56 22.94 -5.46 -3.65
C ALA A 56 21.55 -4.82 -3.57
N GLY A 57 21.41 -3.80 -2.72
CA GLY A 57 20.16 -3.05 -2.53
C GLY A 57 20.03 -1.87 -3.49
N LEU A 58 18.85 -1.68 -4.09
CA LEU A 58 18.51 -0.49 -4.87
C LEU A 58 17.12 0.05 -4.49
N THR A 59 17.01 1.37 -4.43
CA THR A 59 15.73 2.06 -4.18
C THR A 59 14.70 1.71 -5.25
N GLY A 60 13.45 1.48 -4.85
CA GLY A 60 12.35 1.22 -5.78
C GLY A 60 12.33 -0.21 -6.35
N ARG A 61 13.00 -1.17 -5.70
CA ARG A 61 12.96 -2.60 -6.09
C ARG A 61 11.98 -3.44 -5.29
N LYS A 62 11.17 -2.82 -4.41
CA LYS A 62 10.15 -3.48 -3.59
C LYS A 62 8.75 -2.86 -3.76
N ILE A 63 8.47 -2.27 -4.93
CA ILE A 63 7.23 -1.51 -5.21
C ILE A 63 5.92 -2.27 -4.94
N ILE A 64 5.91 -3.60 -5.09
CA ILE A 64 4.72 -4.41 -4.78
C ILE A 64 4.58 -4.67 -3.27
N VAL A 65 5.68 -4.79 -2.55
CA VAL A 65 5.69 -4.86 -1.07
C VAL A 65 5.29 -3.51 -0.48
N ASP A 66 5.74 -2.41 -1.09
CA ASP A 66 5.40 -1.04 -0.69
C ASP A 66 3.89 -0.73 -0.81
N THR A 67 3.17 -1.50 -1.63
CA THR A 67 1.78 -1.24 -2.00
C THR A 67 0.82 -2.32 -1.49
N TYR A 68 0.41 -3.23 -2.37
CA TYR A 68 -0.78 -4.08 -2.16
C TYR A 68 -0.47 -5.58 -2.25
N GLY A 69 0.81 -5.97 -2.22
CA GLY A 69 1.20 -7.39 -2.19
C GLY A 69 0.72 -8.19 -3.40
N GLY A 70 0.58 -7.54 -4.56
CA GLY A 70 0.10 -8.14 -5.81
C GLY A 70 -1.39 -7.95 -6.08
N TRP A 71 -2.17 -7.50 -5.09
CA TRP A 71 -3.57 -7.10 -5.31
C TRP A 71 -3.69 -5.74 -5.98
N GLY A 72 -4.80 -5.52 -6.70
CA GLY A 72 -5.02 -4.27 -7.43
C GLY A 72 -4.15 -4.17 -8.67
N ALA A 73 -3.41 -3.06 -8.81
CA ALA A 73 -2.49 -2.82 -9.91
C ALA A 73 -1.39 -1.84 -9.49
N HIS A 74 -0.32 -1.74 -10.28
CA HIS A 74 0.79 -0.81 -10.04
C HIS A 74 1.19 -0.08 -11.33
N GLY A 75 1.39 1.24 -11.27
CA GLY A 75 1.75 2.06 -12.44
C GLY A 75 3.24 2.07 -12.79
N GLY A 76 4.06 1.36 -12.03
CA GLY A 76 5.52 1.22 -12.22
C GLY A 76 6.38 2.23 -11.44
N GLY A 77 5.84 3.38 -11.05
CA GLY A 77 6.60 4.40 -10.32
C GLY A 77 6.93 4.00 -8.88
N ALA A 78 8.22 3.93 -8.54
CA ALA A 78 8.66 3.78 -7.14
C ALA A 78 8.34 5.02 -6.29
N PHE A 79 8.19 4.84 -4.98
CA PHE A 79 7.88 5.93 -4.05
C PHE A 79 9.12 6.57 -3.42
N SER A 80 9.94 5.80 -2.70
CA SER A 80 11.09 6.28 -1.92
C SER A 80 12.09 7.09 -2.77
N GLY A 81 12.67 8.14 -2.17
CA GLY A 81 13.60 9.06 -2.85
C GLY A 81 12.98 10.19 -3.68
N LYS A 82 11.65 10.27 -3.79
CA LYS A 82 10.94 11.31 -4.57
C LYS A 82 10.21 12.29 -3.68
N ASP A 83 10.27 13.59 -3.95
CA ASP A 83 9.40 14.54 -3.26
C ASP A 83 7.95 14.51 -3.78
N TYR A 84 7.07 15.26 -3.14
CA TYR A 84 5.63 15.28 -3.40
C TYR A 84 5.22 15.76 -4.80
N THR A 85 6.10 16.48 -5.52
CA THR A 85 5.82 16.95 -6.88
C THR A 85 5.79 15.80 -7.88
N LYS A 86 6.39 14.65 -7.54
CA LYS A 86 6.43 13.46 -8.39
C LYS A 86 5.11 12.71 -8.23
N VAL A 87 4.29 12.75 -9.27
CA VAL A 87 2.95 12.14 -9.28
C VAL A 87 2.97 10.64 -9.00
N ASP A 88 4.07 9.95 -9.29
CA ASP A 88 4.29 8.55 -8.90
C ASP A 88 4.01 8.30 -7.40
N ARG A 89 4.36 9.26 -6.53
CA ARG A 89 4.09 9.17 -5.10
C ARG A 89 2.77 9.85 -4.74
N SER A 90 2.64 11.14 -5.04
CA SER A 90 1.50 11.93 -4.55
C SER A 90 0.18 11.43 -5.11
N ALA A 91 0.11 11.08 -6.39
CA ALA A 91 -1.11 10.55 -6.98
C ALA A 91 -1.40 9.11 -6.58
N ALA A 92 -0.39 8.28 -6.31
CA ALA A 92 -0.60 6.94 -5.75
C ALA A 92 -1.23 7.02 -4.34
N TYR A 93 -0.75 7.94 -3.50
CA TYR A 93 -1.34 8.19 -2.18
C TYR A 93 -2.76 8.75 -2.29
N ALA A 94 -2.99 9.68 -3.21
CA ALA A 94 -4.34 10.19 -3.46
C ALA A 94 -5.29 9.10 -3.98
N ALA A 95 -4.82 8.19 -4.84
CA ALA A 95 -5.61 7.06 -5.32
C ALA A 95 -5.97 6.11 -4.17
N ARG A 96 -5.04 5.83 -3.24
CA ARG A 96 -5.33 5.10 -2.00
C ARG A 96 -6.39 5.82 -1.16
N TRP A 97 -6.23 7.13 -0.96
CA TRP A 97 -7.15 7.95 -0.19
C TRP A 97 -8.57 7.94 -0.77
N VAL A 98 -8.70 8.08 -2.10
CA VAL A 98 -9.98 7.95 -2.81
C VAL A 98 -10.56 6.55 -2.61
N ALA A 99 -9.79 5.50 -2.88
CA ALA A 99 -10.28 4.12 -2.77
C ALA A 99 -10.76 3.78 -1.35
N LYS A 100 -9.99 4.17 -0.33
CA LYS A 100 -10.37 3.98 1.09
C LYS A 100 -11.64 4.75 1.42
N SER A 101 -11.76 5.99 0.94
CA SER A 101 -12.96 6.81 1.14
C SER A 101 -14.22 6.21 0.49
N LEU A 102 -14.09 5.68 -0.74
CA LEU A 102 -15.21 5.03 -1.43
C LEU A 102 -15.73 3.80 -0.66
N VAL A 103 -14.83 2.97 -0.14
CA VAL A 103 -15.19 1.79 0.67
C VAL A 103 -15.75 2.21 2.03
N TYR A 104 -15.12 3.18 2.69
CA TYR A 104 -15.56 3.69 4.00
C TYR A 104 -17.00 4.24 3.97
N ASN A 105 -17.36 4.97 2.91
CA ASN A 105 -18.71 5.51 2.74
C ASN A 105 -19.72 4.47 2.20
N GLY A 106 -19.36 3.18 2.17
CA GLY A 106 -20.27 2.10 1.76
C GLY A 106 -20.66 2.11 0.28
N LEU A 107 -19.91 2.82 -0.58
CA LEU A 107 -20.21 2.91 -2.02
C LEU A 107 -19.84 1.62 -2.75
N CYS A 108 -18.85 0.87 -2.25
CA CYS A 108 -18.45 -0.43 -2.78
C CYS A 108 -17.74 -1.25 -1.70
N ARG A 109 -17.68 -2.58 -1.86
CA ARG A 109 -16.88 -3.44 -0.96
C ARG A 109 -15.41 -3.51 -1.36
N ARG A 110 -15.10 -3.36 -2.65
CA ARG A 110 -13.74 -3.32 -3.19
C ARG A 110 -13.69 -2.46 -4.42
N CYS A 111 -12.65 -1.64 -4.56
CA CYS A 111 -12.39 -0.91 -5.80
C CYS A 111 -10.91 -0.75 -6.11
N LEU A 112 -10.62 -0.49 -7.38
CA LEU A 112 -9.34 -0.03 -7.89
C LEU A 112 -9.56 1.35 -8.51
N VAL A 113 -8.73 2.32 -8.11
CA VAL A 113 -8.70 3.68 -8.66
C VAL A 113 -7.43 3.81 -9.46
N GLN A 114 -7.55 4.21 -10.72
CA GLN A 114 -6.43 4.51 -11.61
C GLN A 114 -6.48 5.98 -11.98
N VAL A 115 -5.31 6.62 -11.99
CA VAL A 115 -5.13 8.01 -12.40
C VAL A 115 -3.85 8.13 -13.23
N SER A 116 -3.89 8.94 -14.28
CA SER A 116 -2.73 9.23 -15.13
C SER A 116 -2.53 10.73 -15.30
N TYR A 117 -1.30 11.15 -15.62
CA TYR A 117 -0.92 12.54 -15.83
C TYR A 117 -0.03 12.68 -17.05
N ALA A 118 0.00 13.88 -17.62
CA ALA A 118 1.00 14.30 -18.60
C ALA A 118 1.94 15.31 -17.94
N ILE A 119 3.22 15.27 -18.32
CA ILE A 119 4.23 16.21 -17.80
C ILE A 119 3.81 17.65 -18.10
N GLY A 120 3.86 18.53 -17.10
CA GLY A 120 3.45 19.94 -17.23
C GLY A 120 1.94 20.20 -17.21
N VAL A 121 1.09 19.17 -17.24
CA VAL A 121 -0.37 19.31 -17.16
C VAL A 121 -0.83 19.03 -15.72
N ALA A 122 -1.50 20.00 -15.11
CA ALA A 122 -1.95 19.89 -13.72
C ALA A 122 -3.13 18.92 -13.55
N GLU A 123 -4.08 18.95 -14.48
CA GLU A 123 -5.26 18.08 -14.44
C GLU A 123 -4.88 16.62 -14.81
N PRO A 124 -5.48 15.61 -14.16
CA PRO A 124 -5.31 14.23 -14.57
C PRO A 124 -5.77 14.02 -16.03
N THR A 125 -4.97 13.30 -16.81
CA THR A 125 -5.33 12.94 -18.19
C THR A 125 -6.42 11.87 -18.22
N SER A 126 -6.47 10.99 -17.20
CA SER A 126 -7.56 10.03 -17.03
C SER A 126 -7.76 9.68 -15.55
N ILE A 127 -9.00 9.33 -15.20
CA ILE A 127 -9.40 8.77 -13.91
C ILE A 127 -10.38 7.62 -14.18
N SER A 128 -10.06 6.43 -13.69
CA SER A 128 -10.88 5.23 -13.87
C SER A 128 -11.17 4.55 -12.53
N ILE A 129 -12.41 4.07 -12.36
CA ILE A 129 -12.86 3.38 -11.14
C ILE A 129 -13.38 1.99 -11.51
N PHE A 130 -12.77 0.95 -10.94
CA PHE A 130 -13.19 -0.43 -11.11
C PHE A 130 -13.67 -0.97 -9.76
N HIS A 131 -14.97 -1.18 -9.60
CA HIS A 131 -15.57 -1.64 -8.32
C HIS A 131 -15.84 -3.15 -8.28
N TYR A 132 -15.42 -3.90 -9.30
CA TYR A 132 -15.53 -5.37 -9.37
C TYR A 132 -16.95 -5.91 -9.11
N GLY A 133 -17.98 -5.20 -9.58
CA GLY A 133 -19.38 -5.58 -9.35
C GLY A 133 -19.86 -5.42 -7.90
N THR A 134 -19.09 -4.78 -7.02
CA THR A 134 -19.43 -4.65 -5.59
C THR A 134 -20.11 -3.34 -5.21
N SER A 135 -20.50 -2.54 -6.19
CA SER A 135 -21.18 -1.25 -6.02
C SER A 135 -22.58 -1.32 -6.62
N LYS A 136 -23.52 -0.56 -6.05
CA LYS A 136 -24.82 -0.28 -6.67
C LYS A 136 -24.75 0.80 -7.75
N TYR A 137 -23.66 1.57 -7.78
CA TYR A 137 -23.41 2.62 -8.77
C TYR A 137 -22.55 2.09 -9.91
N THR A 138 -22.80 2.58 -11.11
CA THR A 138 -21.92 2.31 -12.27
C THR A 138 -20.56 3.00 -12.09
N SER A 139 -19.52 2.53 -12.80
CA SER A 139 -18.22 3.20 -12.82
C SER A 139 -18.30 4.68 -13.21
N ARG A 140 -19.23 5.06 -14.10
CA ARG A 140 -19.46 6.45 -14.49
C ARG A 140 -19.98 7.29 -13.33
N GLN A 141 -20.97 6.79 -12.59
CA GLN A 141 -21.53 7.46 -11.42
C GLN A 141 -20.48 7.57 -10.30
N MET A 142 -19.73 6.49 -10.05
CA MET A 142 -18.61 6.49 -9.10
C MET A 142 -17.56 7.56 -9.46
N LEU A 143 -17.22 7.69 -10.74
CA LEU A 143 -16.31 8.73 -11.22
C LEU A 143 -16.83 10.15 -10.94
N GLN A 144 -18.14 10.39 -11.11
CA GLN A 144 -18.73 11.70 -10.78
C GLN A 144 -18.63 12.00 -9.28
N ILE A 145 -18.90 11.01 -8.42
CA ILE A 145 -18.71 11.14 -6.97
C ILE A 145 -17.26 11.51 -6.66
N VAL A 146 -16.28 10.83 -7.28
CA VAL A 146 -14.85 11.13 -7.08
C VAL A 146 -14.52 12.56 -7.52
N LYS A 147 -14.93 12.96 -8.74
CA LYS A 147 -14.66 14.32 -9.25
C LYS A 147 -15.32 15.41 -8.41
N HIS A 148 -16.48 15.15 -7.83
CA HIS A 148 -17.17 16.10 -6.95
C HIS A 148 -16.44 16.29 -5.61
N ASN A 149 -15.79 15.24 -5.10
CA ASN A 149 -15.21 15.24 -3.76
C ASN A 149 -13.70 15.46 -3.73
N PHE A 150 -12.98 15.21 -4.83
CA PHE A 150 -11.52 15.20 -4.84
C PHE A 150 -10.95 16.09 -5.94
N ASP A 151 -10.01 16.95 -5.54
CA ASP A 151 -9.17 17.71 -6.47
C ASP A 151 -7.83 16.99 -6.60
N LEU A 152 -7.68 16.23 -7.69
CA LEU A 152 -6.53 15.37 -7.95
C LEU A 152 -5.38 16.09 -8.67
N ARG A 153 -5.40 17.43 -8.77
CA ARG A 153 -4.22 18.15 -9.24
C ARG A 153 -3.06 17.99 -8.24
N PRO A 154 -1.80 17.83 -8.68
CA PRO A 154 -0.68 17.56 -7.77
C PRO A 154 -0.56 18.56 -6.62
N GLY A 155 -0.66 19.87 -6.89
CA GLY A 155 -0.59 20.89 -5.84
C GLY A 155 -1.73 20.82 -4.81
N LYS A 156 -2.89 20.31 -5.22
CA LYS A 156 -4.08 20.16 -4.36
C LYS A 156 -4.00 18.91 -3.50
N ILE A 157 -3.50 17.82 -4.07
CA ILE A 157 -3.14 16.60 -3.35
C ILE A 157 -2.14 16.92 -2.24
N VAL A 158 -1.07 17.65 -2.56
CA VAL A 158 0.00 18.01 -1.61
C VAL A 158 -0.55 18.78 -0.43
N LYS A 159 -1.44 19.74 -0.70
CA LYS A 159 -2.09 20.53 0.35
C LYS A 159 -3.03 19.67 1.19
N ALA A 160 -3.88 18.87 0.56
CA ALA A 160 -4.88 18.05 1.24
C ALA A 160 -4.26 16.99 2.15
N LEU A 161 -3.14 16.38 1.72
CA LEU A 161 -2.49 15.29 2.43
C LEU A 161 -1.27 15.74 3.25
N GLY A 162 -0.95 17.04 3.29
CA GLY A 162 0.19 17.55 4.06
C GLY A 162 1.54 16.98 3.61
N LEU A 163 1.73 16.79 2.30
CA LEU A 163 2.89 16.05 1.75
C LEU A 163 4.22 16.85 1.79
N LYS A 164 4.22 18.07 2.30
CA LYS A 164 5.46 18.82 2.52
C LYS A 164 6.18 18.41 3.81
N ASN A 165 5.50 17.68 4.69
CA ASN A 165 6.04 17.29 5.99
C ASN A 165 7.09 16.17 5.84
N PRO A 166 8.10 16.12 6.73
CA PRO A 166 9.16 15.11 6.69
C PRO A 166 8.70 13.76 7.27
N ILE A 167 7.69 13.15 6.66
CA ILE A 167 7.01 11.92 7.16
C ILE A 167 7.40 10.64 6.38
N TYR A 168 8.28 10.76 5.39
CA TYR A 168 8.47 9.71 4.39
C TYR A 168 9.37 8.57 4.82
N SER A 169 10.28 8.80 5.78
CA SER A 169 11.13 7.74 6.33
C SER A 169 10.27 6.62 6.93
N ASP A 170 9.22 7.00 7.66
CA ASP A 170 8.31 6.05 8.30
C ASP A 170 7.55 5.19 7.29
N SER A 171 7.35 5.66 6.06
CA SER A 171 6.67 4.90 4.99
C SER A 171 7.60 3.92 4.25
N ALA A 172 8.92 4.06 4.37
CA ALA A 172 9.89 3.32 3.56
C ALA A 172 10.08 1.84 3.96
N CYS A 173 9.44 1.40 5.05
CA CYS A 173 9.40 0.01 5.48
C CYS A 173 7.99 -0.36 5.96
N TYR A 174 7.65 -1.65 5.86
CA TYR A 174 6.34 -2.21 6.25
C TYR A 174 5.13 -1.64 5.49
N GLY A 175 5.35 -1.15 4.28
CA GLY A 175 4.29 -0.68 3.39
C GLY A 175 3.89 0.78 3.62
N HIS A 176 3.50 1.43 2.53
CA HIS A 176 3.03 2.81 2.52
C HIS A 176 1.54 2.93 2.87
N PHE A 177 0.80 1.83 2.80
CA PHE A 177 -0.65 1.78 2.97
C PHE A 177 -1.07 0.83 4.09
N GLY A 178 -2.27 1.07 4.64
CA GLY A 178 -2.85 0.26 5.73
C GLY A 178 -2.44 0.68 7.13
N ARG A 179 -1.76 1.82 7.29
CA ARG A 179 -1.26 2.35 8.58
C ARG A 179 -1.89 3.69 8.91
N ASP A 180 -2.68 3.75 9.98
CA ASP A 180 -3.57 4.89 10.26
C ASP A 180 -2.85 6.21 10.56
N GLN A 181 -1.55 6.19 10.90
CA GLN A 181 -0.77 7.41 11.12
C GLN A 181 -0.64 8.33 9.89
N PHE A 182 -0.92 7.83 8.67
CA PHE A 182 -0.75 8.60 7.44
C PHE A 182 -2.04 9.30 7.00
N SER A 183 -1.90 10.53 6.50
CA SER A 183 -3.04 11.35 6.06
C SER A 183 -3.87 10.72 4.95
N TRP A 184 -3.25 9.99 4.02
CA TRP A 184 -3.97 9.27 2.95
C TRP A 184 -4.71 8.01 3.45
N GLU A 185 -4.46 7.59 4.68
CA GLU A 185 -5.23 6.54 5.35
C GLU A 185 -6.43 7.09 6.11
N GLN A 186 -6.63 8.40 6.17
CA GLN A 186 -7.81 9.02 6.80
C GLN A 186 -8.91 9.22 5.76
N PRO A 187 -9.98 8.39 5.76
CA PRO A 187 -11.01 8.47 4.72
C PRO A 187 -11.76 9.80 4.79
N LYS A 188 -12.09 10.35 3.62
CA LYS A 188 -12.92 11.54 3.48
C LYS A 188 -14.40 11.15 3.55
N GLN A 189 -15.21 11.91 4.30
CA GLN A 189 -16.67 11.83 4.20
C GLN A 189 -17.11 12.37 2.84
N LEU A 190 -17.85 11.56 2.06
CA LEU A 190 -18.21 11.91 0.69
C LEU A 190 -19.61 12.51 0.60
N ILE A 191 -19.74 13.60 -0.14
CA ILE A 191 -21.03 14.13 -0.56
C ILE A 191 -21.43 13.37 -1.83
N ILE A 192 -22.56 12.68 -1.78
CA ILE A 192 -23.10 11.98 -2.95
C ILE A 192 -24.03 12.96 -3.68
N PRO A 193 -23.63 13.51 -4.84
CA PRO A 193 -24.51 14.38 -5.61
C PRO A 193 -25.76 13.62 -6.06
N GLN A 194 -26.84 14.32 -6.41
CA GLN A 194 -27.94 13.69 -7.15
C GLN A 194 -27.41 13.33 -8.53
N ILE A 195 -27.15 12.04 -8.74
CA ILE A 195 -26.65 11.53 -10.02
C ILE A 195 -27.87 11.09 -10.83
N ILE A 196 -28.21 11.88 -11.84
CA ILE A 196 -29.23 11.56 -12.85
C ILE A 196 -28.78 10.34 -13.66
#